data_AF-A0A9Y1BK64-F1
#
_entry.id   AF-A0A9Y1BK64-F1
#
_cell.length_a   1.000
_cell.length_b   1.000
_cell.length_c   1.000
_cell.angle_alpha   90.00
_cell.angle_beta   90.00
_cell.angle_gamma   90.00
#
_symmetry.space_group_name_H-M   'P 1'
#
loop_
_entity.id
_entity.type
_entity.pdbx_description
1 polymer ?
#
loop_
_entity_poly.entity_id
_entity_poly.type
_entity_poly.pdbx_seq_one_letter_code
_entity_poly.pdbx_strand_id
1 'polypeptide(L)'
;MIERMRFCAQALISALENNQTPTTCLDEFISSVRDAWIKFEQGQITVAINQLPRPMYMFVIEELPKVINDPSQKEKIIKELKLFLNTIDLIIQPKEIN
;
A
#
# COMPACT_ATOMS: atom_id res chain seq x y z
N MET A 1 -2.53 -10.84 -4.44
CA MET A 1 -1.51 -9.94 -3.88
C MET A 1 -1.89 -8.49 -4.10
N ILE A 2 -1.97 -8.01 -5.35
CA ILE A 2 -2.36 -6.62 -5.66
C ILE A 2 -3.78 -6.29 -5.19
N GLU A 3 -4.74 -7.15 -5.49
CA GLU A 3 -6.12 -7.03 -4.98
C GLU A 3 -6.19 -7.04 -3.45
N ARG A 4 -5.30 -7.80 -2.78
CA ARG A 4 -5.22 -7.83 -1.31
C ARG A 4 -4.63 -6.53 -0.77
N MET A 5 -3.58 -5.99 -1.39
CA MET A 5 -3.04 -4.67 -1.06
C MET A 5 -4.10 -3.57 -1.19
N ARG A 6 -4.86 -3.59 -2.30
CA ARG A 6 -5.96 -2.65 -2.54
C ARG A 6 -7.03 -2.74 -1.46
N PHE A 7 -7.53 -3.96 -1.21
CA PHE A 7 -8.55 -4.22 -0.20
C PHE A 7 -8.09 -3.74 1.18
N CYS A 8 -6.88 -4.11 1.61
CA CYS A 8 -6.38 -3.73 2.92
C CYS A 8 -6.15 -2.21 3.03
N ALA A 9 -5.58 -1.55 2.02
CA ALA A 9 -5.43 -0.10 2.03
C ALA A 9 -6.79 0.63 2.12
N GLN A 10 -7.81 0.16 1.39
CA GLN A 10 -9.17 0.70 1.46
C GLN A 10 -9.82 0.46 2.83
N ALA A 11 -9.63 -0.71 3.42
CA ALA A 11 -10.10 -1.03 4.76
C ALA A 11 -9.45 -0.12 5.82
N LEU A 12 -8.14 0.13 5.72
CA LEU A 12 -7.42 1.05 6.61
C LEU A 12 -7.91 2.49 6.46
N ILE A 13 -8.12 2.97 5.22
CA ILE A 13 -8.70 4.30 4.97
C ILE A 13 -10.08 4.41 5.60
N SER A 14 -10.96 3.43 5.35
CA SER A 14 -12.32 3.43 5.88
C SER A 14 -12.34 3.42 7.41
N ALA A 15 -11.50 2.60 8.04
CA ALA A 15 -11.38 2.57 9.50
C ALA A 15 -10.94 3.93 10.05
N LEU A 16 -9.91 4.54 9.46
CA LEU A 16 -9.46 5.88 9.85
C LEU A 16 -10.56 6.92 9.67
N GLU A 17 -11.21 6.98 8.51
CA GLU A 17 -12.30 7.93 8.21
C GLU A 17 -13.44 7.82 9.23
N ASN A 18 -13.80 6.60 9.65
CA ASN A 18 -14.85 6.31 10.63
C ASN A 18 -14.40 6.33 12.10
N ASN A 19 -13.16 6.75 12.41
CA ASN A 19 -12.56 6.70 13.76
C ASN A 19 -12.59 5.30 14.40
N GLN A 20 -12.52 4.25 13.58
CA GLN A 20 -12.40 2.86 14.01
C GLN A 20 -10.93 2.46 14.08
N THR A 21 -10.62 1.50 14.94
CA THR A 21 -9.25 0.98 15.07
C THR A 21 -8.84 0.25 13.78
N PRO A 22 -7.77 0.68 13.09
CA PRO A 22 -7.35 0.16 11.79
C PRO A 22 -6.49 -1.12 11.91
N THR A 23 -6.84 -2.04 12.83
CA THR A 23 -5.95 -3.17 13.18
C THR A 23 -6.10 -4.39 12.28
N THR A 24 -7.27 -4.64 11.71
CA THR A 24 -7.56 -5.94 11.05
C THR A 24 -6.88 -6.16 9.72
N CYS A 25 -6.34 -5.11 9.09
CA CYS A 25 -5.74 -5.20 7.76
C CYS A 25 -4.30 -4.67 7.68
N LEU A 26 -3.75 -4.17 8.79
CA LEU A 26 -2.41 -3.56 8.78
C LEU A 26 -1.33 -4.59 8.47
N ASP A 27 -1.30 -5.71 9.19
CA ASP A 27 -0.29 -6.76 9.01
C ASP A 27 -0.38 -7.39 7.62
N GLU A 28 -1.60 -7.64 7.14
CA GLU A 28 -1.83 -8.16 5.79
C GLU A 28 -1.39 -7.17 4.71
N PHE A 29 -1.62 -5.87 4.91
CA PHE A 29 -1.18 -4.83 4.00
C PHE A 29 0.34 -4.78 3.92
N ILE A 30 1.01 -4.71 5.06
CA ILE A 30 2.48 -4.71 5.17
C ILE A 30 3.07 -5.95 4.50
N SER A 31 2.53 -7.14 4.80
CA SER A 31 3.00 -8.39 4.20
C SER A 31 2.83 -8.38 2.69
N SER A 32 1.67 -7.94 2.19
CA SER A 32 1.40 -7.92 0.76
C SER A 32 2.30 -6.93 0.01
N VAL A 33 2.59 -5.77 0.60
CA VAL A 33 3.53 -4.78 0.04
C VAL A 33 4.96 -5.30 0.04
N ARG A 34 5.37 -6.00 1.11
CA ARG A 34 6.68 -6.64 1.19
C ARG A 34 6.85 -7.72 0.11
N ASP A 35 5.86 -8.58 -0.05
CA ASP A 35 5.89 -9.64 -1.06
C ASP A 35 5.95 -9.07 -2.48
N ALA A 36 5.18 -8.00 -2.75
CA ALA A 36 5.20 -7.31 -4.03
C ALA A 36 6.58 -6.70 -4.33
N TRP A 37 7.21 -6.09 -3.33
CA TRP A 37 8.55 -5.52 -3.44
C TRP A 37 9.60 -6.59 -3.75
N ILE A 38 9.61 -7.69 -3.00
CA ILE A 38 10.55 -8.81 -3.23
C ILE A 38 10.40 -9.36 -4.65
N LYS A 39 9.16 -9.57 -5.11
CA LYS A 39 8.91 -10.09 -6.45
C LYS A 39 9.29 -9.10 -7.55
N PHE A 40 9.15 -7.79 -7.30
CA PHE A 40 9.67 -6.76 -8.19
C PHE A 40 11.20 -6.79 -8.27
N GLU A 41 11.90 -6.84 -7.12
CA GLU A 41 13.37 -6.93 -7.07
C GLU A 41 13.91 -8.20 -7.77
N GLN A 42 13.17 -9.29 -7.71
CA GLN A 42 13.49 -10.56 -8.39
C GLN A 42 13.12 -10.55 -9.89
N GLY A 43 12.55 -9.47 -10.42
CA GLY A 43 12.07 -9.39 -11.80
C GLY A 43 10.85 -10.27 -12.11
N GLN A 44 10.17 -10.81 -11.08
CA GLN A 44 8.97 -11.63 -11.23
C GLN A 44 7.70 -10.79 -11.45
N ILE A 45 7.75 -9.49 -11.16
CA ILE A 45 6.69 -8.53 -11.48
C ILE A 45 7.30 -7.41 -12.30
N THR A 46 6.73 -7.17 -13.48
CA THR A 46 7.05 -5.99 -14.29
C THR A 46 5.98 -4.93 -14.03
N VAL A 47 6.44 -3.74 -13.70
CA VAL A 47 5.60 -2.56 -13.50
C VAL A 47 5.74 -1.62 -14.70
N ALA A 48 4.68 -0.89 -15.05
CA ALA A 48 4.64 -0.03 -16.23
C ALA A 48 5.67 1.10 -16.19
N ILE A 49 6.01 1.56 -14.99
CA ILE A 49 7.20 2.38 -14.74
C ILE A 49 8.30 1.48 -14.19
N ASN A 50 9.55 1.70 -14.60
CA ASN A 50 10.71 0.85 -14.28
C ASN A 50 11.05 0.71 -12.78
N GLN A 51 10.23 1.24 -11.86
CA GLN A 51 10.43 1.18 -10.43
C GLN A 51 9.11 1.31 -9.66
N LEU A 52 8.85 0.39 -8.72
CA LEU A 52 7.94 0.69 -7.60
C LEU A 52 8.55 1.85 -6.80
N PRO A 53 7.78 2.87 -6.39
CA PRO A 53 8.36 4.00 -5.68
C PRO A 53 8.85 3.56 -4.30
N ARG A 54 10.18 3.47 -4.14
CA ARG A 54 10.84 3.17 -2.86
C ARG A 54 10.28 3.98 -1.68
N PRO A 55 9.97 5.28 -1.80
CA PRO A 55 9.37 6.04 -0.71
C PRO A 55 8.04 5.46 -0.20
N MET A 56 7.22 4.92 -1.10
CA MET A 56 5.92 4.35 -0.74
C MET A 56 6.05 3.00 -0.04
N TYR A 57 7.02 2.19 -0.49
CA TYR A 57 7.40 0.98 0.23
C TYR A 57 7.87 1.32 1.65
N MET A 58 8.79 2.28 1.78
CA MET A 58 9.32 2.70 3.09
C MET A 58 8.21 3.24 4.00
N PHE A 59 7.29 4.03 3.46
CA PHE A 59 6.12 4.49 4.20
C PHE A 59 5.31 3.33 4.79
N VAL A 60 4.93 2.34 3.96
CA VAL A 60 4.10 1.22 4.42
C VAL A 60 4.83 0.33 5.43
N ILE A 61 6.12 0.08 5.22
CA ILE A 61 6.89 -0.87 6.04
C ILE A 61 7.41 -0.24 7.33
N GLU A 62 7.86 1.02 7.30
CA GLU A 62 8.59 1.61 8.42
C GLU A 62 7.82 2.70 9.17
N GLU A 63 6.99 3.47 8.48
CA GLU A 63 6.30 4.62 9.06
C GLU A 63 4.91 4.25 9.54
N LEU A 64 4.07 3.72 8.64
CA LEU A 64 2.66 3.41 8.87
C LEU A 64 2.43 2.63 10.19
N PRO A 65 3.17 1.55 10.52
CA PRO A 65 2.90 0.77 11.73
C PRO A 65 3.12 1.57 13.03
N LYS A 66 3.99 2.59 12.98
CA LYS A 66 4.32 3.44 14.13
C LYS A 66 3.30 4.55 14.33
N VAL A 67 2.72 5.06 13.24
CA VAL A 67 1.89 6.27 13.27
C VAL A 67 0.39 5.99 13.10
N ILE A 68 -0.02 4.78 12.72
CA ILE A 68 -1.42 4.48 12.37
C ILE A 68 -2.43 4.66 13.51
N ASN A 69 -1.97 4.56 14.76
CA ASN A 69 -2.79 4.78 15.94
C ASN A 69 -2.68 6.22 16.48
N ASP A 70 -1.91 7.10 15.85
CA ASP A 70 -1.77 8.51 16.24
C ASP A 70 -2.87 9.36 15.56
N PRO A 71 -3.84 9.91 16.34
CA PRO A 71 -4.91 10.74 15.79
C PRO A 71 -4.41 11.98 15.06
N SER A 72 -3.26 12.54 15.45
CA SER A 72 -2.68 13.73 14.82
C SER A 72 -2.14 13.45 13.41
N GLN A 73 -1.84 12.18 13.10
CA GLN A 73 -1.32 11.73 11.82
C GLN A 73 -2.42 11.22 10.88
N LYS A 74 -3.66 11.06 11.38
CA LYS A 74 -4.79 10.47 10.64
C LYS A 74 -4.94 11.02 9.22
N GLU A 75 -5.00 12.34 9.06
CA GLU A 75 -5.18 12.96 7.73
C GLU A 75 -4.01 12.71 6.79
N LYS A 76 -2.79 12.75 7.31
CA LYS A 76 -1.57 12.45 6.55
C LYS A 76 -1.61 11.00 6.05
N ILE A 77 -1.93 10.07 6.95
CA ILE A 77 -1.98 8.63 6.63
C ILE A 77 -3.03 8.34 5.57
N ILE A 78 -4.24 8.93 5.69
CA ILE A 78 -5.29 8.78 4.67
C ILE A 78 -4.79 9.29 3.31
N LYS A 79 -4.13 10.44 3.25
CA LYS A 79 -3.58 10.99 2.00
C LYS A 79 -2.53 10.07 1.38
N GLU A 80 -1.60 9.54 2.18
CA GLU A 80 -0.55 8.63 1.72
C GLU A 80 -1.13 7.28 1.24
N LEU A 81 -2.12 6.71 1.94
CA LEU A 81 -2.81 5.49 1.51
C LEU A 81 -3.60 5.70 0.21
N LYS A 82 -4.23 6.87 0.02
CA LYS A 82 -4.91 7.22 -1.24
C LYS A 82 -3.90 7.40 -2.38
N LEU A 83 -2.76 8.03 -2.12
CA LEU A 83 -1.67 8.13 -3.08
C LEU A 83 -1.16 6.74 -3.46
N PHE A 84 -0.98 5.86 -2.49
CA PHE A 84 -0.62 4.45 -2.69
C PHE A 84 -1.55 3.71 -3.65
N LEU A 85 -2.86 3.80 -3.44
CA LEU A 85 -3.84 3.19 -4.33
C LEU A 85 -3.73 3.73 -5.75
N ASN A 86 -3.72 5.06 -5.91
CA ASN A 86 -3.60 5.71 -7.23
C ASN A 86 -2.32 5.28 -7.95
N THR A 87 -1.21 5.22 -7.22
CA THR A 87 0.07 4.81 -7.76
C THR A 87 0.06 3.35 -8.19
N ILE A 88 -0.48 2.43 -7.38
CA ILE A 88 -0.64 1.04 -7.81
C ILE A 88 -1.49 0.93 -9.08
N ASP A 89 -2.57 1.68 -9.19
CA ASP A 89 -3.47 1.63 -10.35
C ASP A 89 -2.81 2.12 -11.64
N LEU A 90 -1.90 3.10 -11.55
CA LEU A 90 -1.15 3.63 -12.69
C LEU A 90 0.03 2.73 -13.09
N ILE A 91 0.66 2.08 -12.10
CA ILE A 91 1.89 1.32 -12.28
C ILE A 91 1.60 -0.12 -12.67
N ILE A 92 0.56 -0.72 -12.11
CA ILE A 92 0.21 -2.12 -12.31
C ILE A 92 -0.86 -2.19 -13.39
N GLN A 93 -0.44 -1.93 -14.63
CA GLN A 93 -1.22 -2.36 -15.79
C GLN A 93 -0.86 -3.84 -16.07
N PRO A 94 -1.81 -4.78 -16.01
CA PRO A 94 -1.56 -6.11 -16.55
C PRO A 94 -1.26 -5.94 -18.04
N LYS A 95 -0.01 -6.17 -18.44
CA LYS A 95 0.30 -6.31 -19.87
C LYS A 95 -0.46 -7.53 -20.37
N GLU A 96 -1.46 -7.31 -21.23
CA GLU A 96 -1.87 -8.35 -22.16
C GLU A 96 -0.66 -8.62 -23.05
N ILE A 97 -0.01 -9.76 -22.82
CA ILE A 97 0.96 -10.29 -23.76
C ILE A 97 0.12 -10.82 -24.93
N ASN A 98 0.00 -10.02 -25.99
CA ASN A 98 -0.40 -10.50 -27.32
C ASN A 98 0.82 -11.09 -28.04
#